data_AF-A0AA91Q579-F1
#
_entry.id   AF-A0AA91Q579-F1
#
_cell.length_a   1.000
_cell.length_b   1.000
_cell.length_c   1.000
_cell.angle_alpha   90.00
_cell.angle_beta   90.00
_cell.angle_gamma   90.00
#
_symmetry.space_group_name_H-M   'P 1'
#
loop_
_entity.id
_entity.type
_entity.pdbx_description
1 polymer ?
#
loop_
_entity_poly.entity_id
_entity_poly.type
_entity_poly.pdbx_seq_one_letter_code
_entity_poly.pdbx_strand_id
1 'polypeptide(L)'
;MLARNIAKARSLRPVGSVRFNSTDQPLYLNPHKWEGLPADRIFELHELRKTALGDKYVPNDAERNAILSTFESLRAPKPTLAYGYEIDNFKERMMNNTPSKLKGLPPKLSNIRVFDRGATPHEERKIEQMHRISAYEMPLLAKFRQEYKPASDKEAPLRLTFNTDFSEKHNSDNRKVTLEVKLKDLDLNDKQAVKFKLLSGNKFNHNTNTLKFSTDRFSESTQNARWLVETFNKLLTESKDLTKNTFDGVPVDKRHTKPGKQQPRFPDDWKRPQDAPVERHRIVRRLTEAVKDLKDKEYISNLSP
;
A
#
# COMPACT_ATOMS: atom_id res chain seq x y z
N MET A 1 31.02 -4.29 -60.32
CA MET A 1 29.61 -3.95 -60.60
C MET A 1 28.73 -4.50 -59.48
N LEU A 2 27.64 -3.77 -59.18
CA LEU A 2 26.56 -4.06 -58.23
C LEU A 2 26.79 -3.56 -56.80
N ALA A 3 26.55 -2.24 -56.66
CA ALA A 3 26.22 -1.56 -55.43
C ALA A 3 24.96 -2.14 -54.79
N ARG A 4 24.97 -2.32 -53.46
CA ARG A 4 23.77 -2.60 -52.67
C ARG A 4 23.35 -1.34 -51.93
N ASN A 5 22.15 -0.87 -52.27
CA ASN A 5 21.47 0.28 -51.70
C ASN A 5 21.19 0.08 -50.20
N ILE A 6 21.77 0.95 -49.37
CA ILE A 6 21.37 1.09 -47.96
C ILE A 6 20.28 2.16 -47.92
N ALA A 7 19.04 1.72 -47.69
CA ALA A 7 17.91 2.61 -47.50
C ALA A 7 18.08 3.40 -46.19
N LYS A 8 18.10 4.74 -46.29
CA LYS A 8 18.10 5.65 -45.14
C LYS A 8 16.79 5.50 -44.37
N ALA A 9 16.88 5.02 -43.13
CA ALA A 9 15.77 5.08 -42.19
C ALA A 9 15.36 6.53 -41.96
N ARG A 10 14.06 6.84 -42.16
CA ARG A 10 13.45 8.12 -41.83
C ARG A 10 13.67 8.41 -40.34
N SER A 11 14.18 9.61 -40.06
CA SER A 11 14.30 10.13 -38.71
C SER A 11 12.92 10.15 -38.02
N LEU A 12 12.81 9.41 -36.92
CA LEU A 12 11.71 9.56 -35.98
C LEU A 12 11.82 10.97 -35.38
N ARG A 13 10.78 11.80 -35.58
CA ARG A 13 10.66 13.07 -34.86
C ARG A 13 10.59 12.76 -33.36
N PRO A 14 11.41 13.37 -32.50
CA PRO A 14 11.20 13.25 -31.07
C PRO A 14 9.84 13.89 -30.75
N VAL A 15 8.89 13.07 -30.28
CA VAL A 15 7.69 13.57 -29.62
C VAL A 15 8.18 14.36 -28.42
N GLY A 16 8.07 15.68 -28.51
CA GLY A 16 8.48 16.58 -27.45
C GLY A 16 7.75 16.22 -26.18
N SER A 17 8.46 15.59 -25.24
CA SER A 17 8.04 15.59 -23.84
C SER A 17 7.92 17.06 -23.44
N VAL A 18 6.72 17.51 -23.11
CA VAL A 18 6.54 18.79 -22.41
C VAL A 18 7.25 18.62 -21.07
N ARG A 19 8.52 19.04 -21.04
CA ARG A 19 9.25 19.23 -19.80
C ARG A 19 8.58 20.42 -19.13
N PHE A 20 7.79 20.18 -18.10
CA PHE A 20 7.45 21.23 -17.15
C PHE A 20 8.77 21.71 -16.56
N ASN A 21 9.25 22.87 -17.02
CA ASN A 21 10.38 23.54 -16.39
C ASN A 21 9.98 23.83 -14.96
N SER A 22 10.60 23.15 -13.99
CA SER A 22 10.40 23.35 -12.56
C SER A 22 11.01 24.66 -12.03
N THR A 23 11.37 25.58 -12.93
CA THR A 23 11.97 26.89 -12.64
C THR A 23 10.95 28.03 -12.63
N ASP A 24 9.68 27.78 -12.99
CA ASP A 24 8.65 28.80 -12.92
C ASP A 24 8.10 28.86 -11.48
N GLN A 25 8.42 29.94 -10.78
CA GLN A 25 7.86 30.22 -9.46
C GLN A 25 6.32 30.17 -9.54
N PRO A 26 5.64 29.64 -8.51
CA PRO A 26 4.19 29.49 -8.56
C PRO A 26 3.53 30.85 -8.85
N LEU A 27 2.51 30.84 -9.71
CA LEU A 27 1.92 32.04 -10.29
C LEU A 27 1.48 33.07 -9.23
N TYR A 28 1.06 32.63 -8.03
CA TYR A 28 0.65 33.50 -6.93
C TYR A 28 1.81 34.34 -6.33
N LEU A 29 3.07 33.95 -6.54
CA LEU A 29 4.22 34.74 -6.09
C LEU A 29 4.55 35.91 -7.03
N ASN A 30 4.03 35.89 -8.26
CA ASN A 30 4.32 36.86 -9.31
C ASN A 30 3.08 37.66 -9.75
N PRO A 31 2.64 38.68 -8.98
CA PRO A 31 1.45 39.46 -9.32
C PRO A 31 1.47 40.21 -10.64
N HIS A 32 2.65 40.48 -11.20
CA HIS A 32 2.78 41.10 -12.53
C HIS A 32 2.19 40.22 -13.65
N LYS A 33 2.12 38.90 -13.47
CA LYS A 33 1.57 37.97 -14.47
C LYS A 33 0.06 37.78 -14.35
N TRP A 34 -0.63 38.51 -13.46
CA TRP A 34 -2.07 38.31 -13.20
C TRP A 34 -2.96 39.16 -14.09
N GLU A 35 -2.39 40.13 -14.82
CA GLU A 35 -3.12 40.99 -15.73
C GLU A 35 -3.75 40.16 -16.87
N GLY A 36 -5.03 40.41 -17.15
CA GLY A 36 -5.79 39.74 -18.21
C GLY A 36 -6.37 38.36 -17.86
N LEU A 37 -6.16 37.86 -16.63
CA LEU A 37 -6.82 36.65 -16.15
C LEU A 37 -8.30 36.90 -15.79
N PRO A 38 -9.16 35.87 -15.81
CA PRO A 38 -10.54 36.01 -15.36
C PRO A 38 -10.60 36.37 -13.88
N ALA A 39 -11.65 37.10 -13.48
CA ALA A 39 -11.80 37.61 -12.12
C ALA A 39 -11.64 36.52 -11.05
N ASP A 40 -12.35 35.40 -11.20
CA ASP A 40 -12.31 34.27 -10.26
C ASP A 40 -10.87 33.78 -10.02
N ARG A 41 -10.07 33.70 -11.09
CA ARG A 41 -8.69 33.24 -11.01
C ARG A 41 -7.79 34.25 -10.31
N ILE A 42 -8.02 35.55 -10.51
CA ILE A 42 -7.25 36.61 -9.83
C ILE A 42 -7.53 36.59 -8.33
N PHE A 43 -8.78 36.41 -7.92
CA PHE A 43 -9.13 36.28 -6.50
C PHE A 43 -8.58 35.00 -5.87
N GLU A 44 -8.62 33.87 -6.57
CA GLU A 44 -7.99 32.62 -6.12
C GLU A 44 -6.48 32.83 -5.92
N LEU A 45 -5.79 33.43 -6.88
CA LEU A 45 -4.35 33.71 -6.77
C LEU A 45 -4.03 34.71 -5.65
N HIS A 46 -4.87 35.72 -5.45
CA HIS A 46 -4.76 36.67 -4.36
C HIS A 46 -4.92 36.00 -2.99
N GLU A 47 -5.91 35.13 -2.84
CA GLU A 47 -6.14 34.36 -1.62
C GLU A 47 -5.00 33.37 -1.36
N LEU A 48 -4.55 32.64 -2.38
CA LEU A 48 -3.37 31.77 -2.32
C LEU A 48 -2.12 32.55 -1.91
N ARG A 49 -1.93 33.76 -2.43
CA ARG A 49 -0.79 34.62 -2.06
C ARG A 49 -0.87 35.09 -0.61
N LYS A 50 -2.04 35.55 -0.15
CA LYS A 50 -2.25 35.96 1.25
C LYS A 50 -2.05 34.80 2.22
N THR A 51 -2.65 33.65 1.93
CA THR A 51 -2.54 32.45 2.77
C THR A 51 -1.12 31.89 2.80
N ALA A 52 -0.43 31.84 1.66
CA ALA A 52 0.94 31.33 1.58
C ALA A 52 1.98 32.26 2.24
N LEU A 53 1.79 33.58 2.15
CA LEU A 53 2.73 34.56 2.72
C LEU A 53 2.42 34.88 4.19
N GLY A 54 1.17 34.77 4.63
CA GLY A 54 0.75 35.05 6.01
C GLY A 54 1.22 36.43 6.46
N ASP A 55 1.95 36.49 7.56
CA ASP A 55 2.51 37.74 8.13
C ASP A 55 3.53 38.43 7.21
N LYS A 56 4.14 37.70 6.27
CA LYS A 56 5.10 38.24 5.30
C LYS A 56 4.42 38.83 4.06
N TYR A 57 3.08 38.83 4.02
CA TYR A 57 2.34 39.41 2.91
C TYR A 57 2.56 40.92 2.85
N VAL A 58 3.11 41.38 1.73
CA VAL A 58 3.25 42.81 1.42
C VAL A 58 2.35 43.12 0.22
N PRO A 59 1.43 44.09 0.34
CA PRO A 59 0.61 44.56 -0.77
C PRO A 59 1.47 45.00 -1.96
N ASN A 60 1.12 44.58 -3.16
CA ASN A 60 1.81 44.94 -4.39
C ASN A 60 0.87 45.73 -5.32
N ASP A 61 1.38 46.76 -5.99
CA ASP A 61 0.58 47.56 -6.93
C ASP A 61 0.11 46.76 -8.14
N ALA A 62 0.93 45.83 -8.63
CA ALA A 62 0.52 44.95 -9.73
C ALA A 62 -0.65 44.02 -9.34
N GLU A 63 -0.64 43.51 -8.11
CA GLU A 63 -1.74 42.73 -7.54
C GLU A 63 -3.01 43.59 -7.42
N ARG A 64 -2.86 44.81 -6.92
CA ARG A 64 -3.96 45.76 -6.80
C ARG A 64 -4.57 46.09 -8.17
N ASN A 65 -3.74 46.35 -9.18
CA ASN A 65 -4.21 46.68 -10.53
C ASN A 65 -4.92 45.48 -11.18
N ALA A 66 -4.41 44.27 -10.98
CA ALA A 66 -5.07 43.05 -11.44
C ALA A 66 -6.44 42.86 -10.76
N ILE A 67 -6.56 43.13 -9.46
CA ILE A 67 -7.86 43.08 -8.78
C ILE A 67 -8.78 44.20 -9.30
N LEU A 68 -8.24 45.40 -9.54
CA LEU A 68 -9.03 46.53 -10.03
C LEU A 68 -9.64 46.28 -11.41
N SER A 69 -8.92 45.59 -12.31
CA SER A 69 -9.45 45.24 -13.63
C SER A 69 -10.62 44.25 -13.58
N THR A 70 -10.77 43.50 -12.49
CA THR A 70 -11.90 42.56 -12.31
C THR A 70 -13.24 43.24 -12.00
N PHE A 71 -13.24 44.49 -11.51
CA PHE A 71 -14.47 45.15 -11.04
C PHE A 71 -15.51 45.33 -12.13
N GLU A 72 -15.09 45.54 -13.38
CA GLU A 72 -16.02 45.67 -14.50
C GLU A 72 -16.79 44.36 -14.75
N SER A 73 -16.10 43.22 -14.65
CA SER A 73 -16.72 41.89 -14.80
C SER A 73 -17.61 41.49 -13.62
N LEU A 74 -17.27 41.92 -12.40
CA LEU A 74 -18.05 41.64 -11.19
C LEU A 74 -19.21 42.59 -10.97
N ARG A 75 -19.28 43.69 -11.73
CA ARG A 75 -20.36 44.65 -11.62
C ARG A 75 -21.65 43.98 -12.09
N ALA A 76 -22.50 43.62 -11.14
CA ALA A 76 -23.86 43.18 -11.46
C ALA A 76 -24.50 44.23 -12.38
N PRO A 77 -25.08 43.84 -13.53
CA PRO A 77 -25.76 44.78 -14.39
C PRO A 77 -26.89 45.42 -13.57
N LYS A 78 -26.77 46.71 -13.30
CA LYS A 78 -27.85 47.44 -12.65
C LYS A 78 -29.00 47.50 -13.66
N PRO A 79 -30.18 46.93 -13.36
CA PRO A 79 -31.33 47.14 -14.24
C PRO A 79 -31.57 48.64 -14.37
N THR A 80 -31.91 49.10 -15.57
CA THR A 80 -32.32 50.49 -15.80
C THR A 80 -33.53 50.76 -14.90
N LEU A 81 -33.45 51.81 -14.08
CA LEU A 81 -34.49 52.13 -13.12
C LEU A 81 -35.77 52.53 -13.85
N ALA A 82 -36.71 51.61 -14.00
CA ALA A 82 -38.09 51.94 -14.34
C ALA A 82 -38.72 52.55 -13.08
N TYR A 83 -38.95 53.86 -13.08
CA TYR A 83 -39.39 54.68 -11.94
C TYR A 83 -40.62 54.11 -11.19
N GLY A 84 -41.44 53.28 -11.84
CA GLY A 84 -42.60 52.62 -11.21
C GLY A 84 -42.30 51.40 -10.34
N TYR A 85 -41.15 50.72 -10.51
CA TYR A 85 -40.82 49.47 -9.80
C TYR A 85 -39.94 49.68 -8.55
N GLU A 86 -39.42 50.88 -8.32
CA GLU A 86 -38.56 51.16 -7.17
C GLU A 86 -39.33 51.47 -5.89
N ILE A 87 -40.55 52.01 -5.96
CA ILE A 87 -41.34 52.37 -4.76
C ILE A 87 -41.75 51.11 -3.98
N ASP A 88 -42.14 50.04 -4.69
CA ASP A 88 -42.52 48.77 -4.08
C ASP A 88 -41.31 47.98 -3.57
N ASN A 89 -40.20 47.97 -4.33
CA ASN A 89 -38.94 47.34 -3.90
C ASN A 89 -38.22 48.10 -2.77
N PHE A 90 -38.43 49.42 -2.65
CA PHE A 90 -37.87 50.23 -1.55
C PHE A 90 -38.50 49.83 -0.22
N LYS A 91 -39.82 49.54 -0.21
CA LYS A 91 -40.51 48.96 0.95
C LYS A 91 -39.98 47.57 1.30
N GLU A 92 -39.77 46.69 0.31
CA GLU A 92 -39.20 45.35 0.52
C GLU A 92 -37.74 45.35 1.00
N ARG A 93 -36.94 46.36 0.63
CA ARG A 93 -35.56 46.52 1.10
C ARG A 93 -35.44 47.12 2.50
N MET A 94 -36.36 48.02 2.86
CA MET A 94 -36.41 48.65 4.19
C MET A 94 -37.12 47.78 5.24
N MET A 95 -38.09 46.95 4.80
CA MET A 95 -38.74 45.98 5.66
C MET A 95 -37.99 44.66 5.56
N ASN A 96 -37.30 44.28 6.64
CA ASN A 96 -36.77 42.93 6.80
C ASN A 96 -37.93 41.92 6.69
N ASN A 97 -38.17 41.37 5.48
CA ASN A 97 -39.17 40.34 5.20
C ASN A 97 -38.88 38.99 5.90
N THR A 98 -37.92 38.95 6.84
CA THR A 98 -37.71 37.79 7.70
C THR A 98 -38.86 37.70 8.69
N PRO A 99 -39.77 36.70 8.57
CA PRO A 99 -40.87 36.55 9.51
C PRO A 99 -40.31 36.45 10.93
N SER A 100 -40.99 37.06 11.91
CA SER A 100 -40.53 37.19 13.30
C SER A 100 -40.02 35.89 13.92
N LYS A 101 -40.61 34.74 13.52
CA LYS A 101 -40.22 33.39 13.94
C LYS A 101 -38.82 32.93 13.48
N LEU A 102 -38.28 33.51 12.41
CA LEU A 102 -36.96 33.20 11.85
C LEU A 102 -35.88 34.19 12.32
N LYS A 103 -36.25 35.21 13.11
CA LYS A 103 -35.35 36.23 13.60
C LYS A 103 -34.48 35.65 14.74
N GLY A 104 -33.17 35.60 14.54
CA GLY A 104 -32.21 35.07 15.52
C GLY A 104 -31.86 33.59 15.36
N LEU A 105 -32.52 32.86 14.45
CA LEU A 105 -32.01 31.56 14.03
C LEU A 105 -30.79 31.77 13.13
N PRO A 106 -29.75 30.93 13.24
CA PRO A 106 -28.63 30.99 12.31
C PRO A 106 -29.16 30.85 10.88
N PRO A 107 -28.65 31.63 9.92
CA PRO A 107 -29.06 31.49 8.54
C PRO A 107 -28.84 30.04 8.12
N LYS A 108 -29.85 29.44 7.46
CA LYS A 108 -29.74 28.09 6.91
C LYS A 108 -28.79 28.14 5.70
N LEU A 109 -27.49 28.09 5.97
CA LEU A 109 -26.42 28.22 4.98
C LEU A 109 -26.28 26.98 4.09
N SER A 110 -26.84 25.84 4.48
CA SER A 110 -26.80 24.60 3.71
C SER A 110 -28.14 23.86 3.70
N ASN A 111 -28.43 23.20 2.59
CA ASN A 111 -29.62 22.36 2.42
C ASN A 111 -29.47 20.97 3.07
N ILE A 112 -28.30 20.66 3.62
CA ILE A 112 -27.97 19.35 4.18
C ILE A 112 -28.06 19.46 5.70
N ARG A 113 -28.92 18.64 6.32
CA ARG A 113 -28.95 18.50 7.78
C ARG A 113 -27.68 17.80 8.23
N VAL A 114 -26.76 18.54 8.84
CA VAL A 114 -25.64 17.95 9.56
C VAL A 114 -26.21 17.37 10.85
N PHE A 115 -26.33 16.04 10.93
CA PHE A 115 -26.69 15.39 12.19
C PHE A 115 -25.55 15.56 13.19
N ASP A 116 -25.86 15.68 14.50
CA ASP A 116 -24.88 15.83 15.59
C ASP A 116 -23.84 14.70 15.70
N ARG A 117 -24.00 13.61 14.93
CA ARG A 117 -23.12 12.43 14.95
C ARG A 117 -22.04 12.39 13.86
N GLY A 118 -21.81 13.46 13.10
CA GLY A 118 -20.60 13.68 12.27
C GLY A 118 -20.22 12.62 11.19
N ALA A 119 -20.93 11.49 11.10
CA ALA A 119 -20.45 10.30 10.41
C ALA A 119 -20.83 10.22 8.92
N THR A 120 -21.83 10.96 8.42
CA THR A 120 -22.50 10.52 7.19
C THR A 120 -21.78 10.90 5.87
N PRO A 121 -21.32 12.14 5.57
CA PRO A 121 -20.76 12.43 4.25
C PRO A 121 -19.27 12.13 4.10
N HIS A 122 -18.49 12.21 5.18
CA HIS A 122 -17.03 12.01 5.10
C HIS A 122 -16.64 10.54 5.02
N GLU A 123 -17.36 9.67 5.72
CA GLU A 123 -17.16 8.22 5.64
C GLU A 123 -17.58 7.69 4.26
N GLU A 124 -18.73 8.12 3.74
CA GLU A 124 -19.18 7.79 2.38
C GLU A 124 -18.15 8.23 1.34
N ARG A 125 -17.67 9.49 1.41
CA ARG A 125 -16.59 9.96 0.51
C ARG A 125 -15.30 9.16 0.66
N LYS A 126 -14.95 8.72 1.87
CA LYS A 126 -13.78 7.87 2.11
C LYS A 126 -13.97 6.50 1.45
N ILE A 127 -15.15 5.90 1.56
CA ILE A 127 -15.49 4.63 0.92
C ILE A 127 -15.46 4.78 -0.61
N GLU A 128 -16.05 5.84 -1.16
CA GLU A 128 -16.00 6.17 -2.58
C GLU A 128 -14.57 6.37 -3.08
N GLN A 129 -13.73 7.05 -2.29
CA GLN A 129 -12.31 7.21 -2.58
C GLN A 129 -11.59 5.85 -2.62
N MET A 130 -11.84 4.96 -1.64
CA MET A 130 -11.30 3.61 -1.64
C MET A 130 -11.76 2.80 -2.86
N HIS A 131 -13.03 2.94 -3.26
CA HIS A 131 -13.55 2.33 -4.49
C HIS A 131 -12.83 2.86 -5.74
N ARG A 132 -12.63 4.17 -5.83
CA ARG A 132 -11.88 4.78 -6.94
C ARG A 132 -10.44 4.26 -7.01
N ILE A 133 -9.73 4.20 -5.87
CA ILE A 133 -8.39 3.61 -5.78
C ILE A 133 -8.42 2.15 -6.23
N SER A 134 -9.40 1.37 -5.78
CA SER A 134 -9.53 -0.04 -6.18
C SER A 134 -9.81 -0.25 -7.66
N ALA A 135 -10.59 0.64 -8.28
CA ALA A 135 -10.97 0.53 -9.68
C ALA A 135 -9.88 1.02 -10.64
N TYR A 136 -9.16 2.09 -10.28
CA TYR A 136 -8.24 2.75 -11.20
C TYR A 136 -6.76 2.65 -10.81
N GLU A 137 -6.42 2.64 -9.52
CA GLU A 137 -5.02 2.60 -9.06
C GLU A 137 -4.53 1.18 -8.81
N MET A 138 -5.32 0.32 -8.15
CA MET A 138 -4.92 -1.07 -7.86
C MET A 138 -4.59 -1.88 -9.14
N PRO A 139 -5.32 -1.76 -10.27
CA PRO A 139 -4.95 -2.47 -11.49
C PRO A 139 -3.61 -1.99 -12.07
N LEU A 140 -3.20 -0.73 -11.81
CA LEU A 140 -1.89 -0.23 -12.23
C LEU A 140 -0.75 -0.88 -11.44
N LEU A 141 -0.99 -1.32 -10.21
CA LEU A 141 -0.01 -2.06 -9.41
C LEU A 141 0.35 -3.41 -10.05
N ALA A 142 -0.52 -3.99 -10.87
CA ALA A 142 -0.24 -5.23 -11.60
C ALA A 142 0.97 -5.11 -12.54
N LYS A 143 1.31 -3.90 -12.99
CA LYS A 143 2.52 -3.63 -13.79
C LYS A 143 3.82 -3.92 -13.02
N PHE A 144 3.79 -3.87 -11.70
CA PHE A 144 4.93 -4.13 -10.82
C PHE A 144 4.91 -5.56 -10.25
N ARG A 145 4.04 -6.44 -10.75
CA ARG A 145 3.95 -7.83 -10.32
C ARG A 145 5.21 -8.59 -10.71
N GLN A 146 5.75 -9.35 -9.76
CA GLN A 146 6.89 -10.25 -9.97
C GLN A 146 6.45 -11.70 -9.71
N GLU A 147 6.96 -12.64 -10.51
CA GLU A 147 6.77 -14.07 -10.27
C GLU A 147 7.57 -14.51 -9.03
N TYR A 148 6.96 -15.33 -8.18
CA TYR A 148 7.66 -15.91 -7.03
C TYR A 148 8.62 -16.99 -7.50
N LYS A 149 9.92 -16.74 -7.35
CA LYS A 149 11.00 -17.70 -7.66
C LYS A 149 11.58 -18.24 -6.35
N PRO A 150 11.10 -19.40 -5.86
CA PRO A 150 11.64 -19.98 -4.64
C PRO A 150 13.11 -20.39 -4.85
N ALA A 151 13.97 -20.03 -3.91
CA ALA A 151 15.30 -20.62 -3.82
C ALA A 151 15.18 -22.06 -3.30
N SER A 152 16.06 -22.95 -3.75
CA SER A 152 16.13 -24.30 -3.21
C SER A 152 16.57 -24.25 -1.74
N ASP A 153 15.99 -25.10 -0.88
CA ASP A 153 16.35 -25.21 0.54
C ASP A 153 17.86 -25.48 0.74
N LYS A 154 18.52 -26.11 -0.25
CA LYS A 154 19.98 -26.36 -0.23
C LYS A 154 20.80 -25.12 -0.55
N GLU A 155 20.30 -24.24 -1.41
CA GLU A 155 21.00 -23.01 -1.83
C GLU A 155 20.86 -21.92 -0.77
N ALA A 156 19.69 -21.81 -0.15
CA ALA A 156 19.37 -20.82 0.87
C ALA A 156 18.80 -21.48 2.14
N PRO A 157 19.61 -22.20 2.94
CA PRO A 157 19.15 -22.92 4.13
C PRO A 157 18.79 -21.99 5.31
N LEU A 158 19.14 -20.70 5.22
CA LEU A 158 18.92 -19.72 6.28
C LEU A 158 17.57 -18.99 6.09
N ARG A 159 16.71 -19.05 7.11
CA ARG A 159 15.51 -18.22 7.18
C ARG A 159 15.70 -17.08 8.18
N LEU A 160 15.77 -15.86 7.67
CA LEU A 160 15.75 -14.64 8.49
C LEU A 160 14.34 -14.05 8.52
N THR A 161 13.82 -13.83 9.72
CA THR A 161 12.51 -13.19 9.94
C THR A 161 12.72 -11.82 10.55
N PHE A 162 12.24 -10.80 9.85
CA PHE A 162 12.20 -9.41 10.29
C PHE A 162 10.77 -9.08 10.73
N ASN A 163 10.65 -8.28 11.79
CA ASN A 163 9.37 -7.82 12.30
C ASN A 163 9.24 -6.31 12.07
N THR A 164 8.05 -5.84 11.73
CA THR A 164 7.77 -4.41 11.55
C THR A 164 6.33 -4.12 11.97
N ASP A 165 6.16 -3.25 12.95
CA ASP A 165 4.86 -2.83 13.48
C ASP A 165 4.24 -1.62 12.75
N PHE A 166 4.90 -1.15 11.67
CA PHE A 166 4.55 0.04 10.88
C PHE A 166 4.39 1.34 11.69
N SER A 167 4.83 1.35 12.96
CA SER A 167 4.90 2.57 13.75
C SER A 167 6.17 3.35 13.41
N GLU A 168 6.12 4.68 13.53
CA GLU A 168 7.28 5.55 13.30
C GLU A 168 8.37 5.41 14.39
N LYS A 169 8.12 4.62 15.43
CA LYS A 169 9.02 4.51 16.58
C LYS A 169 9.98 3.33 16.41
N HIS A 170 11.24 3.54 16.80
CA HIS A 170 12.20 2.46 16.98
C HIS A 170 11.81 1.63 18.22
N ASN A 171 11.04 0.57 17.98
CA ASN A 171 10.57 -0.35 19.02
C ASN A 171 11.42 -1.63 19.07
N SER A 172 11.47 -2.31 20.22
CA SER A 172 12.21 -3.58 20.40
C SER A 172 11.76 -4.66 19.40
N ASP A 173 10.47 -4.68 19.09
CA ASP A 173 9.94 -5.63 18.12
C ASP A 173 10.45 -5.37 16.69
N ASN A 174 10.64 -4.10 16.29
CA ASN A 174 11.12 -3.73 14.95
C ASN A 174 12.60 -4.05 14.72
N ARG A 175 13.43 -3.93 15.77
CA ARG A 175 14.87 -4.24 15.68
C ARG A 175 15.18 -5.73 15.84
N LYS A 176 14.29 -6.50 16.47
CA LYS A 176 14.47 -7.94 16.68
C LYS A 176 14.49 -8.71 15.35
N VAL A 177 15.55 -9.48 15.14
CA VAL A 177 15.66 -10.42 14.01
C VAL A 177 15.77 -11.83 14.54
N THR A 178 15.12 -12.78 13.84
CA THR A 178 15.18 -14.21 14.17
C THR A 178 15.80 -14.99 13.03
N LEU A 179 16.80 -15.82 13.33
CA LEU A 179 17.43 -16.76 12.41
C LEU A 179 16.94 -18.17 12.72
N GLU A 180 16.50 -18.89 11.70
CA GLU A 180 16.07 -20.29 11.76
C GLU A 180 16.74 -21.12 10.65
N VAL A 181 17.22 -22.31 11.03
CA VAL A 181 17.91 -23.25 10.11
C VAL A 181 17.55 -24.68 10.48
N LYS A 182 17.25 -25.54 9.49
CA LYS A 182 17.13 -26.98 9.72
C LYS A 182 18.49 -27.64 9.59
N LEU A 183 18.75 -28.62 10.45
CA LEU A 183 20.01 -29.37 10.39
C LEU A 183 20.18 -30.15 9.09
N LYS A 184 19.08 -30.61 8.47
CA LYS A 184 19.10 -31.39 7.23
C LYS A 184 19.57 -30.61 6.01
N ASP A 185 19.40 -29.30 6.06
CA ASP A 185 19.77 -28.40 4.96
C ASP A 185 21.25 -27.99 5.07
N LEU A 186 21.91 -28.38 6.17
CA LEU A 186 23.34 -28.24 6.37
C LEU A 186 24.02 -29.56 5.97
N ASP A 187 24.90 -29.51 4.97
CA ASP A 187 25.72 -30.64 4.54
C ASP A 187 26.82 -30.95 5.60
N LEU A 188 26.41 -31.51 6.73
CA LEU A 188 27.27 -31.90 7.85
C LEU A 188 27.33 -33.43 7.97
N ASN A 189 28.53 -33.95 8.25
CA ASN A 189 28.71 -35.35 8.59
C ASN A 189 28.07 -35.66 9.97
N ASP A 190 27.74 -36.91 10.27
CA ASP A 190 27.04 -37.31 11.51
C ASP A 190 27.76 -36.82 12.78
N LYS A 191 29.10 -36.93 12.82
CA LYS A 191 29.92 -36.41 13.92
C LYS A 191 29.83 -34.88 14.05
N GLN A 192 29.89 -34.17 12.93
CA GLN A 192 29.76 -32.71 12.89
C GLN A 192 28.35 -32.27 13.28
N ALA A 193 27.32 -33.03 12.89
CA ALA A 193 25.94 -32.78 13.24
C ALA A 193 25.67 -32.97 14.74
N VAL A 194 26.29 -33.97 15.38
CA VAL A 194 26.25 -34.15 16.84
C VAL A 194 26.96 -32.98 17.54
N LYS A 195 28.16 -32.60 17.08
CA LYS A 195 28.90 -31.45 17.59
C LYS A 195 28.10 -30.14 17.44
N PHE A 196 27.46 -29.92 16.31
CA PHE A 196 26.59 -28.77 16.05
C PHE A 196 25.46 -28.69 17.07
N LYS A 197 24.78 -29.81 17.35
CA LYS A 197 23.71 -29.88 18.37
C LYS A 197 24.22 -29.52 19.77
N LEU A 198 25.40 -30.01 20.14
CA LEU A 198 26.05 -29.72 21.42
C LEU A 198 26.38 -28.23 21.56
N LEU A 199 27.04 -27.63 20.57
CA LEU A 199 27.41 -26.20 20.58
C LEU A 199 26.18 -25.29 20.58
N SER A 200 25.10 -25.70 19.93
CA SER A 200 23.84 -24.95 19.87
C SER A 200 23.08 -24.92 21.20
N GLY A 201 23.33 -25.90 22.07
CA GLY A 201 22.70 -26.02 23.38
C GLY A 201 21.19 -25.83 23.35
N ASN A 202 20.69 -24.91 24.18
CA ASN A 202 19.25 -24.66 24.33
C ASN A 202 18.56 -24.00 23.13
N LYS A 203 19.32 -23.55 22.12
CA LYS A 203 18.78 -22.93 20.90
C LYS A 203 18.37 -23.95 19.84
N PHE A 204 18.79 -25.21 20.00
CA PHE A 204 18.43 -26.28 19.11
C PHE A 204 17.15 -26.98 19.57
N ASN A 205 16.17 -27.13 18.68
CA ASN A 205 14.97 -27.92 18.93
C ASN A 205 15.13 -29.33 18.37
N HIS A 206 15.28 -30.31 19.27
CA HIS A 206 15.43 -31.73 18.95
C HIS A 206 14.19 -32.38 18.32
N ASN A 207 12.99 -31.83 18.52
CA ASN A 207 11.77 -32.40 17.94
C ASN A 207 11.67 -32.07 16.45
N THR A 208 11.98 -30.83 16.07
CA THR A 208 11.91 -30.33 14.69
C THR A 208 13.25 -30.38 13.96
N ASN A 209 14.34 -30.68 14.67
CA ASN A 209 15.72 -30.58 14.18
C ASN A 209 16.05 -29.19 13.61
N THR A 210 15.56 -28.14 14.26
CA THR A 210 15.78 -26.74 13.87
C THR A 210 16.58 -25.99 14.92
N LEU A 211 17.58 -25.24 14.47
CA LEU A 211 18.25 -24.21 15.24
C LEU A 211 17.43 -22.93 15.12
N LYS A 212 17.05 -22.30 16.23
CA LYS A 212 16.36 -21.01 16.22
C LYS A 212 16.90 -20.10 17.31
N PHE A 213 17.33 -18.90 16.92
CA PHE A 213 17.72 -17.87 17.86
C PHE A 213 17.46 -16.48 17.30
N SER A 214 17.22 -15.53 18.20
CA SER A 214 16.90 -14.14 17.84
C SER A 214 17.79 -13.20 18.61
N THR A 215 17.97 -11.98 18.10
CA THR A 215 18.76 -10.94 18.77
C THR A 215 18.13 -9.59 18.55
N ASP A 216 18.22 -8.79 19.61
CA ASP A 216 17.69 -7.43 19.71
C ASP A 216 18.70 -6.50 20.40
N ARG A 217 19.99 -6.70 20.12
CA ARG A 217 21.10 -6.02 20.83
C ARG A 217 21.39 -4.65 20.22
N PHE A 218 21.30 -4.55 18.90
CA PHE A 218 21.60 -3.35 18.14
C PHE A 218 20.33 -2.58 17.79
N SER A 219 20.48 -1.27 17.57
CA SER A 219 19.37 -0.38 17.23
C SER A 219 18.77 -0.69 15.85
N GLU A 220 19.61 -1.14 14.91
CA GLU A 220 19.22 -1.41 13.54
C GLU A 220 19.04 -2.93 13.31
N SER A 221 17.95 -3.31 12.65
CA SER A 221 17.65 -4.72 12.36
C SER A 221 18.68 -5.35 11.43
N THR A 222 19.28 -4.58 10.51
CA THR A 222 20.35 -5.01 9.61
C THR A 222 21.61 -5.42 10.39
N GLN A 223 21.97 -4.67 11.44
CA GLN A 223 23.09 -4.98 12.32
C GLN A 223 22.82 -6.25 13.13
N ASN A 224 21.61 -6.40 13.65
CA ASN A 224 21.19 -7.64 14.32
C ASN A 224 21.24 -8.84 13.36
N ALA A 225 20.78 -8.70 12.11
CA ALA A 225 20.85 -9.76 11.11
C ALA A 225 22.30 -10.17 10.79
N ARG A 226 23.19 -9.18 10.60
CA ARG A 226 24.62 -9.43 10.36
C ARG A 226 25.25 -10.20 11.52
N TRP A 227 24.99 -9.77 12.75
CA TRP A 227 25.49 -10.46 13.94
C TRP A 227 24.98 -11.91 14.04
N LEU A 228 23.72 -12.17 13.69
CA LEU A 228 23.16 -13.53 13.66
C LEU A 228 23.88 -14.41 12.62
N VAL A 229 24.15 -13.87 11.44
CA VAL A 229 24.88 -14.59 10.37
C VAL A 229 26.33 -14.85 10.79
N GLU A 230 27.02 -13.86 11.35
CA GLU A 230 28.41 -14.02 11.83
C GLU A 230 28.51 -15.05 12.96
N THR A 231 27.57 -15.05 13.90
CA THR A 231 27.52 -16.04 14.99
C THR A 231 27.17 -17.43 14.49
N PHE A 232 26.23 -17.55 13.55
CA PHE A 232 25.93 -18.81 12.88
C PHE A 232 27.14 -19.36 12.12
N ASN A 233 27.86 -18.52 11.37
CA ASN A 233 29.06 -18.94 10.65
C ASN A 233 30.15 -19.43 11.59
N LYS A 234 30.38 -18.73 12.71
CA LYS A 234 31.30 -19.20 13.76
C LYS A 234 30.90 -20.57 14.32
N LEU A 235 29.61 -20.76 14.59
CA LEU A 235 29.09 -22.04 15.07
C LEU A 235 29.29 -23.15 14.02
N LEU A 236 29.03 -22.85 12.74
CA LEU A 236 29.22 -23.78 11.64
C LEU A 236 30.69 -24.14 11.43
N THR A 237 31.61 -23.18 11.47
CA THR A 237 33.05 -23.44 11.36
C THR A 237 33.55 -24.31 12.51
N GLU A 238 33.14 -24.01 13.74
CA GLU A 238 33.50 -24.80 14.92
C GLU A 238 32.91 -26.22 14.87
N SER A 239 31.70 -26.38 14.31
CA SER A 239 31.09 -27.69 14.13
C SER A 239 31.81 -28.57 13.09
N LYS A 240 32.42 -27.95 12.07
CA LYS A 240 33.17 -28.64 11.02
C LYS A 240 34.59 -29.00 11.45
N ASP A 241 35.20 -28.22 12.34
CA ASP A 241 36.54 -28.49 12.87
C ASP A 241 36.53 -29.69 13.83
N LEU A 242 36.91 -30.88 13.35
CA LEU A 242 37.02 -32.09 14.17
C LEU A 242 38.43 -32.29 14.76
N THR A 243 39.38 -31.40 14.48
CA THR A 243 40.79 -31.59 14.86
C THR A 243 41.04 -31.32 16.34
N LYS A 244 40.39 -30.30 16.90
CA LYS A 244 40.60 -29.88 18.28
C LYS A 244 39.81 -30.71 19.28
N ASN A 245 38.51 -30.88 19.02
CA ASN A 245 37.60 -31.57 19.93
C ASN A 245 36.35 -32.08 19.19
N THR A 246 36.09 -33.38 19.27
CA THR A 246 34.99 -34.07 18.59
C THR A 246 33.74 -34.19 19.48
N PHE A 247 33.89 -34.04 20.80
CA PHE A 247 32.81 -34.22 21.80
C PHE A 247 32.14 -35.61 21.80
N ASP A 248 32.82 -36.67 21.34
CA ASP A 248 32.25 -38.03 21.24
C ASP A 248 31.77 -38.60 22.61
N GLY A 249 32.36 -38.15 23.72
CA GLY A 249 32.00 -38.59 25.07
C GLY A 249 30.84 -37.82 25.73
N VAL A 250 30.30 -36.78 25.09
CA VAL A 250 29.27 -35.92 25.68
C VAL A 250 27.90 -36.21 25.04
N PRO A 251 26.92 -36.74 25.79
CA PRO A 251 25.58 -36.94 25.25
C PRO A 251 24.89 -35.60 24.97
N VAL A 252 24.09 -35.55 23.91
CA VAL A 252 23.29 -34.36 23.56
C VAL A 252 22.23 -34.11 24.64
N ASP A 253 22.31 -32.96 25.30
CA ASP A 253 21.31 -32.55 26.28
C ASP A 253 19.99 -32.15 25.60
N LYS A 254 18.89 -32.81 25.98
CA LYS A 254 17.54 -32.58 25.45
C LYS A 254 16.58 -32.00 26.49
N ARG A 255 17.06 -31.63 27.69
CA ARG A 255 16.21 -31.25 28.83
C ARG A 255 15.39 -29.98 28.58
N HIS A 256 15.88 -29.05 27.76
CA HIS A 256 15.14 -27.83 27.41
C HIS A 256 14.01 -28.07 26.40
N THR A 257 14.10 -29.12 25.58
CA THR A 257 13.03 -29.47 24.65
C THR A 257 11.99 -30.33 25.32
N LYS A 258 10.80 -29.76 25.50
CA LYS A 258 9.64 -30.56 25.91
C LYS A 258 9.25 -31.48 24.76
N PRO A 259 9.04 -32.79 25.01
CA PRO A 259 8.52 -33.67 23.98
C PRO A 259 7.15 -33.16 23.52
N GLY A 260 6.90 -33.23 22.21
CA GLY A 260 5.60 -32.86 21.66
C GLY A 260 4.51 -33.75 22.26
N LYS A 261 3.40 -33.14 22.69
CA LYS A 261 2.21 -33.91 23.07
C LYS A 261 1.73 -34.66 21.84
N GLN A 262 1.69 -35.99 21.92
CA GLN A 262 1.11 -36.79 20.85
C GLN A 262 -0.37 -36.44 20.76
N GLN A 263 -0.80 -35.97 19.60
CA GLN A 263 -2.20 -35.70 19.35
C GLN A 263 -2.94 -37.04 19.27
N PRO A 264 -4.05 -37.23 20.01
CA PRO A 264 -4.84 -38.44 19.88
C PRO A 264 -5.31 -38.56 18.43
N ARG A 265 -4.95 -39.67 17.79
CA ARG A 265 -5.41 -39.99 16.43
C ARG A 265 -6.58 -40.95 16.54
N PHE A 266 -7.52 -40.81 15.62
CA PHE A 266 -8.60 -41.77 15.50
C PHE A 266 -8.01 -43.16 15.19
N PRO A 267 -8.31 -44.19 15.99
CA PRO A 267 -7.79 -45.53 15.74
C PRO A 267 -8.18 -46.02 14.34
N ASP A 268 -7.22 -46.61 13.64
CA ASP A 268 -7.47 -47.14 12.29
C ASP A 268 -8.52 -48.26 12.33
N ASP A 269 -8.52 -49.08 13.38
CA ASP A 269 -9.47 -50.20 13.57
C ASP A 269 -10.92 -49.73 13.74
N TRP A 270 -11.13 -48.47 14.12
CA TRP A 270 -12.48 -47.91 14.30
C TRP A 270 -13.04 -47.30 13.02
N LYS A 271 -12.24 -47.25 11.95
CA LYS A 271 -12.73 -46.76 10.65
C LYS A 271 -13.74 -47.76 10.11
N ARG A 272 -14.95 -47.29 9.85
CA ARG A 272 -16.02 -48.06 9.21
C ARG A 272 -16.23 -47.56 7.78
N PRO A 273 -15.41 -47.99 6.81
CA PRO A 273 -15.57 -47.57 5.42
C PRO A 273 -16.93 -47.98 4.83
N GLN A 274 -17.56 -49.04 5.35
CA GLN A 274 -18.91 -49.47 4.96
C GLN A 274 -20.00 -48.45 5.33
N ASP A 275 -19.79 -47.64 6.36
CA ASP A 275 -20.73 -46.58 6.78
C ASP A 275 -20.47 -45.27 6.03
N ALA A 276 -19.45 -45.22 5.15
CA ALA A 276 -19.16 -44.04 4.37
C ALA A 276 -20.29 -43.76 3.37
N PRO A 277 -20.75 -42.50 3.24
CA PRO A 277 -21.82 -42.16 2.32
C PRO A 277 -21.38 -42.42 0.89
N VAL A 278 -22.07 -43.33 0.20
CA VAL A 278 -21.86 -43.57 -1.23
C VAL A 278 -22.28 -42.33 -2.01
N GLU A 279 -21.49 -41.94 -3.01
CA GLU A 279 -21.82 -40.80 -3.88
C GLU A 279 -23.19 -40.98 -4.54
N ARG A 280 -24.15 -40.16 -4.12
CA ARG A 280 -25.49 -40.12 -4.71
C ARG A 280 -25.46 -39.30 -6.00
N HIS A 281 -26.36 -39.62 -6.94
CA HIS A 281 -26.57 -38.84 -8.18
C HIS A 281 -25.37 -38.73 -9.13
N ARG A 282 -24.46 -39.72 -9.11
CA ARG A 282 -23.29 -39.79 -10.02
C ARG A 282 -23.65 -39.58 -11.49
N ILE A 283 -24.75 -40.18 -11.95
CA ILE A 283 -25.21 -40.08 -13.34
C ILE A 283 -25.67 -38.66 -13.68
N VAL A 284 -26.49 -38.04 -12.82
CA VAL A 284 -26.99 -36.67 -13.03
C VAL A 284 -25.82 -35.70 -13.08
N ARG A 285 -24.87 -35.81 -12.14
CA ARG A 285 -23.68 -34.96 -12.15
C ARG A 285 -22.88 -35.10 -13.44
N ARG A 286 -22.60 -36.33 -13.86
CA ARG A 286 -21.90 -36.62 -15.14
C ARG A 286 -22.64 -36.04 -16.34
N LEU A 287 -23.97 -36.15 -16.38
CA LEU A 287 -24.77 -35.57 -17.46
C LEU A 287 -24.73 -34.04 -17.44
N THR A 288 -24.82 -33.41 -16.26
CA THR A 288 -24.70 -31.95 -16.15
C THR A 288 -23.33 -31.43 -16.55
N GLU A 289 -22.26 -32.16 -16.22
CA GLU A 289 -20.89 -31.85 -16.64
C GLU A 289 -20.75 -32.00 -18.16
N ALA A 290 -21.24 -33.10 -18.75
CA ALA A 290 -21.24 -33.28 -20.20
C ALA A 290 -22.04 -32.19 -20.95
N VAL A 291 -23.18 -31.77 -20.40
CA VAL A 291 -23.98 -30.67 -20.98
C VAL A 291 -23.25 -29.34 -20.87
N LYS A 292 -22.56 -29.07 -19.76
CA LYS A 292 -21.73 -27.87 -19.60
C LYS A 292 -20.60 -27.86 -20.62
N ASP A 293 -19.86 -28.96 -20.76
CA ASP A 293 -18.76 -29.07 -21.73
C ASP A 293 -19.23 -28.84 -23.18
N LEU A 294 -20.41 -29.34 -23.54
CA LEU A 294 -21.00 -29.09 -24.86
C LEU A 294 -21.31 -27.60 -25.04
N LYS A 295 -21.98 -26.98 -24.07
CA LYS A 295 -22.30 -25.55 -24.11
C LYS A 295 -21.07 -24.65 -24.13
N ASP A 296 -20.03 -25.03 -23.38
CA ASP A 296 -18.76 -24.29 -23.35
C ASP A 296 -18.03 -24.41 -24.69
N LYS A 297 -18.06 -25.58 -25.34
CA LYS A 297 -17.53 -25.75 -26.71
C LYS A 297 -18.31 -24.92 -27.73
N GLU A 298 -19.63 -24.92 -27.67
CA GLU A 298 -20.49 -24.08 -28.53
C GLU A 298 -20.19 -22.58 -28.32
N TYR A 299 -20.02 -22.16 -27.06
CA TYR A 299 -19.66 -20.78 -26.73
C TYR A 299 -18.29 -20.41 -27.30
N ILE A 300 -17.28 -21.27 -27.14
CA ILE A 300 -15.92 -21.05 -27.67
C ILE A 300 -15.94 -21.03 -29.21
N SER A 301 -16.69 -21.93 -29.86
CA SER A 301 -16.81 -21.93 -31.33
C SER A 301 -17.49 -20.68 -31.87
N ASN A 302 -18.40 -20.07 -31.11
CA ASN A 302 -19.04 -18.80 -31.49
C ASN A 302 -18.14 -17.58 -31.24
N LEU A 303 -17.12 -17.72 -30.39
CA LEU A 303 -16.18 -16.66 -30.04
C LEU A 303 -14.90 -16.68 -30.91
N SER A 304 -14.54 -17.85 -31.43
CA SER A 304 -13.46 -18.02 -32.42
C SER A 304 -14.03 -17.82 -33.83
N PRO A 305 -13.38 -17.03 -34.71
CA PRO A 305 -13.81 -16.87 -36.11
C PRO A 305 -13.70 -18.16 -36.93
#